data_AF-A0A974CYA4-F1
#
_entry.id   AF-A0A974CYA4-F1
#
_cell.length_a   1.000
_cell.length_b   1.000
_cell.length_c   1.000
_cell.angle_alpha   90.00
_cell.angle_beta   90.00
_cell.angle_gamma   90.00
#
_symmetry.space_group_name_H-M   'P 1'
#
loop_
_entity.id
_entity.type
_entity.pdbx_description
1 polymer ?
#
loop_
_entity_poly.entity_id
_entity_poly.type
_entity_poly.pdbx_seq_one_letter_code
_entity_poly.pdbx_strand_id
1 'polypeptide(L)'
;MKRGDEKSIDMPVFITSYSRQYPQVKKIINKYLPVLYGDESLWKLYNKGTYKCGSNRCVTCESLYVSSVFVSSSTGRAFDVNSYINCNTKFVVYLLNCSKCEIQYVGCITRSLKCRMREHINQITSGSESTVVVSRHFLECGRSDITKLKIQGIEKNEPSVRGGDLTAKLFHREAFWIFTLGTRQPVGLNLKFDITCCV
;
A
#
# COMPACT_ATOMS: atom_id res chain seq x y z
N MET A 1 -5.81 -30.81 -8.26
CA MET A 1 -5.19 -30.51 -9.58
C MET A 1 -5.72 -29.15 -10.03
N LYS A 2 -4.83 -28.16 -10.22
CA LYS A 2 -5.17 -26.73 -10.37
C LYS A 2 -5.89 -26.44 -11.70
N ARG A 3 -6.97 -25.66 -11.65
CA ARG A 3 -7.55 -24.85 -12.73
C ARG A 3 -7.93 -23.56 -12.00
N GLY A 4 -7.13 -22.51 -11.97
CA GLY A 4 -6.57 -21.82 -13.12
C GLY A 4 -7.54 -20.71 -13.50
N ASP A 5 -7.81 -19.78 -12.58
CA ASP A 5 -8.66 -18.62 -12.85
C ASP A 5 -7.99 -17.76 -13.93
N GLU A 6 -8.54 -17.82 -15.14
CA GLU A 6 -8.25 -16.91 -16.23
C GLU A 6 -8.57 -15.48 -15.79
N LYS A 7 -7.57 -14.77 -15.27
CA LYS A 7 -7.63 -13.31 -15.20
C LYS A 7 -7.57 -12.80 -16.64
N SER A 8 -8.68 -12.25 -17.11
CA SER A 8 -8.77 -11.46 -18.33
C SER A 8 -7.82 -10.26 -18.24
N ILE A 9 -6.60 -10.40 -18.76
CA ILE A 9 -5.67 -9.29 -18.97
C ILE A 9 -6.08 -8.63 -20.28
N ASP A 10 -7.13 -7.81 -20.24
CA ASP A 10 -7.58 -7.07 -21.42
C ASP A 10 -7.56 -5.57 -21.10
N MET A 11 -6.36 -4.98 -21.09
CA MET A 11 -5.99 -3.71 -21.74
C MET A 11 -4.65 -3.20 -21.20
N PRO A 12 -3.68 -2.81 -22.05
CA PRO A 12 -2.58 -1.97 -21.62
C PRO A 12 -3.17 -0.60 -21.21
N VAL A 13 -2.91 -0.18 -19.97
CA VAL A 13 -3.44 1.04 -19.31
C VAL A 13 -3.18 2.33 -20.09
N PHE A 14 -2.27 2.30 -21.07
CA PHE A 14 -1.79 3.45 -21.84
C PHE A 14 -2.47 3.65 -23.19
N ILE A 15 -3.33 2.72 -23.63
CA ILE A 15 -4.01 2.87 -24.92
C ILE A 15 -5.42 3.36 -24.67
N THR A 16 -5.69 4.62 -25.04
CA THR A 16 -7.05 5.12 -25.10
C THR A 16 -7.80 4.41 -26.23
N SER A 17 -8.99 3.87 -25.96
CA SER A 17 -9.86 3.26 -26.98
C SER A 17 -10.40 4.26 -28.00
N TYR A 18 -10.19 5.55 -27.76
CA TYR A 18 -10.67 6.67 -28.58
C TYR A 18 -9.79 6.97 -29.80
N SER A 19 -8.57 6.42 -29.89
CA SER A 19 -7.70 6.63 -31.05
C SER A 19 -8.09 5.74 -32.23
N ARG A 20 -8.18 6.31 -33.45
CA ARG A 20 -8.38 5.53 -34.69
C ARG A 20 -7.27 4.50 -34.93
N GLN A 21 -6.10 4.68 -34.33
CA GLN A 21 -4.98 3.76 -34.41
C GLN A 21 -5.04 2.65 -33.35
N TYR A 22 -6.00 2.66 -32.42
CA TYR A 22 -6.15 1.69 -31.34
C TYR A 22 -6.04 0.23 -31.81
N PRO A 23 -6.71 -0.22 -32.90
CA PRO A 23 -6.62 -1.62 -33.32
C PRO A 23 -5.21 -2.02 -33.76
N GLN A 24 -4.49 -1.10 -34.42
CA GLN A 24 -3.11 -1.34 -34.88
C GLN A 24 -2.14 -1.38 -33.70
N VAL A 25 -2.27 -0.44 -32.76
CA VAL A 25 -1.45 -0.37 -31.56
C VAL A 25 -1.70 -1.58 -30.64
N LYS A 26 -2.97 -1.99 -30.44
CA LYS A 26 -3.33 -3.20 -29.69
C LYS A 26 -2.71 -4.45 -30.31
N LYS A 27 -2.75 -4.59 -31.64
CA LYS A 27 -2.17 -5.73 -32.36
C LYS A 27 -0.65 -5.80 -32.21
N ILE A 28 0.04 -4.67 -32.28
CA ILE A 28 1.49 -4.59 -32.07
C ILE A 28 1.84 -4.95 -30.63
N ILE A 29 1.18 -4.34 -29.64
CA ILE A 29 1.46 -4.61 -28.23
C ILE A 29 1.21 -6.08 -27.89
N ASN A 30 0.09 -6.67 -28.33
CA ASN A 30 -0.20 -8.08 -28.08
C ASN A 30 0.84 -9.02 -28.75
N LYS A 31 1.37 -8.65 -29.92
CA LYS A 31 2.42 -9.41 -30.61
C LYS A 31 3.74 -9.42 -29.83
N TYR A 32 4.11 -8.31 -29.21
CA TYR A 32 5.37 -8.18 -28.46
C TYR A 32 5.21 -8.34 -26.95
N LEU A 33 3.99 -8.45 -26.43
CA LEU A 33 3.68 -8.66 -25.00
C LEU A 33 4.53 -9.77 -24.35
N PRO A 34 4.73 -10.95 -24.99
CA PRO A 34 5.59 -12.01 -24.46
C PRO A 34 7.03 -11.58 -24.20
N VAL A 35 7.59 -10.72 -25.06
CA VAL A 35 8.95 -10.17 -24.91
C VAL A 35 8.97 -9.06 -23.86
N LEU A 36 7.91 -8.25 -23.81
CA LEU A 36 7.73 -7.17 -22.85
C LEU A 36 7.53 -7.67 -21.40
N TYR A 37 7.10 -8.91 -21.18
CA TYR A 37 7.07 -9.51 -19.84
C TYR A 37 8.47 -9.76 -19.25
N GLY A 38 9.53 -9.73 -20.06
CA GLY A 38 10.90 -9.71 -19.58
C GLY A 38 11.37 -8.34 -19.06
N ASP A 39 10.61 -7.28 -19.34
CA ASP A 39 10.91 -5.92 -18.85
C ASP A 39 10.36 -5.72 -17.43
N GLU A 40 11.25 -5.43 -16.48
CA GLU A 40 10.89 -5.26 -15.07
C GLU A 40 9.94 -4.07 -14.83
N SER A 41 10.02 -3.02 -15.65
CA SER A 41 9.19 -1.82 -15.50
C SER A 41 7.76 -2.11 -15.97
N LEU A 42 7.60 -2.81 -17.09
CA LEU A 42 6.30 -3.26 -17.57
C LEU A 42 5.69 -4.31 -16.64
N TRP A 43 6.50 -5.24 -16.12
CA TRP A 43 6.01 -6.20 -15.12
C TRP A 43 5.40 -5.49 -13.90
N LYS A 44 6.07 -4.47 -13.35
CA LYS A 44 5.56 -3.68 -12.21
C LYS A 44 4.29 -2.90 -12.56
N LEU A 45 4.14 -2.49 -13.81
CA LEU A 45 2.94 -1.77 -14.26
C LEU A 45 1.71 -2.69 -14.32
N TYR A 46 1.90 -3.94 -14.75
CA TYR A 46 0.84 -4.95 -14.83
C TYR A 46 0.52 -5.61 -13.48
N ASN A 47 1.52 -5.75 -12.61
CA ASN A 47 1.36 -6.40 -11.30
C ASN A 47 1.09 -5.36 -10.21
N LYS A 48 -0.17 -4.92 -10.12
CA LYS A 48 -0.61 -3.95 -9.13
C LYS A 48 -0.93 -4.62 -7.79
N GLY A 49 -0.48 -4.04 -6.69
CA GLY A 49 -0.69 -4.58 -5.34
C GLY A 49 0.49 -4.40 -4.40
N THR A 50 0.31 -4.86 -3.17
CA THR A 50 1.39 -5.01 -2.18
C THR A 50 2.03 -6.38 -2.29
N TYR A 51 3.36 -6.42 -2.38
CA TYR A 51 4.16 -7.64 -2.53
C TYR A 51 5.37 -7.66 -1.60
N LYS A 52 5.82 -8.87 -1.25
CA LYS A 52 7.09 -9.05 -0.53
C LYS A 52 8.27 -8.58 -1.38
N CYS A 53 9.32 -8.09 -0.75
CA CYS A 53 10.49 -7.55 -1.47
C CYS A 53 11.50 -8.62 -1.94
N GLY A 54 11.21 -9.91 -1.72
CA GLY A 54 12.09 -11.03 -2.09
C GLY A 54 13.29 -11.25 -1.15
N SER A 55 13.52 -10.38 -0.17
CA SER A 55 14.61 -10.57 0.80
C SER A 55 14.19 -11.49 1.95
N ASN A 56 14.95 -12.57 2.16
CA ASN A 56 14.71 -13.56 3.22
C ASN A 56 14.87 -12.99 4.64
N ARG A 57 15.57 -11.86 4.81
CA ARG A 57 15.82 -11.22 6.12
C ARG A 57 14.95 -10.00 6.37
N CYS A 58 13.93 -9.76 5.54
CA CYS A 58 13.08 -8.59 5.67
C CYS A 58 11.99 -8.82 6.72
N VAL A 59 12.19 -8.32 7.95
CA VAL A 59 11.19 -8.34 9.03
C VAL A 59 9.84 -7.75 8.62
N THR A 60 9.82 -6.73 7.77
CA THR A 60 8.56 -6.16 7.26
C THR A 60 7.75 -7.15 6.43
N CYS A 61 8.41 -8.08 5.71
CA CYS A 61 7.74 -9.09 4.90
C CYS A 61 6.99 -10.15 5.73
N GLU A 62 7.31 -10.31 7.01
CA GLU A 62 6.64 -11.25 7.91
C GLU A 62 5.24 -10.76 8.26
N SER A 63 5.09 -9.45 8.53
CA SER A 63 3.80 -8.81 8.83
C SER A 63 3.10 -8.23 7.60
N LEU A 64 3.65 -8.38 6.40
CA LEU A 64 3.09 -7.80 5.17
C LEU A 64 1.86 -8.58 4.70
N TYR A 65 0.76 -7.87 4.47
CA TYR A 65 -0.44 -8.37 3.84
C TYR A 65 -0.36 -8.19 2.32
N VAL A 66 -0.11 -9.29 1.62
CA VAL A 66 0.02 -9.32 0.16
C VAL A 66 -1.37 -9.33 -0.47
N SER A 67 -1.74 -8.22 -1.11
CA SER A 67 -3.04 -8.07 -1.78
C SER A 67 -3.02 -6.90 -2.77
N SER A 68 -3.79 -7.04 -3.86
CA SER A 68 -4.09 -5.97 -4.81
C SER A 68 -5.28 -5.11 -4.40
N VAL A 69 -5.99 -5.48 -3.33
CA VAL A 69 -7.17 -4.80 -2.79
C VAL A 69 -6.99 -4.55 -1.30
N PHE A 70 -7.48 -3.41 -0.81
CA PHE A 70 -7.62 -3.12 0.61
C PHE A 70 -9.06 -2.74 0.94
N VAL A 71 -9.48 -3.03 2.17
CA VAL A 71 -10.87 -2.83 2.62
C VAL A 71 -10.85 -1.95 3.86
N SER A 72 -11.70 -0.94 3.89
CA SER A 72 -11.95 -0.14 5.09
C SER A 72 -12.74 -0.96 6.10
N SER A 73 -12.22 -1.14 7.31
CA SER A 73 -12.97 -1.81 8.37
C SER A 73 -14.15 -0.98 8.87
N SER A 74 -14.03 0.34 8.86
CA SER A 74 -15.09 1.27 9.29
C SER A 74 -16.26 1.35 8.30
N THR A 75 -16.00 1.31 6.99
CA THR A 75 -17.04 1.54 5.95
C THR A 75 -17.37 0.31 5.13
N GLY A 76 -16.58 -0.76 5.23
CA GLY A 76 -16.71 -1.98 4.42
C GLY A 76 -16.33 -1.80 2.94
N ARG A 77 -15.91 -0.61 2.52
CA ARG A 77 -15.58 -0.32 1.11
C ARG A 77 -14.23 -0.91 0.73
N ALA A 78 -14.20 -1.59 -0.41
CA ALA A 78 -12.99 -2.13 -1.03
C ALA A 78 -12.41 -1.16 -2.07
N PHE A 79 -11.08 -1.11 -2.15
CA PHE A 79 -10.33 -0.24 -3.06
C PHE A 79 -9.15 -1.01 -3.69
N ASP A 80 -8.91 -0.75 -4.97
CA ASP A 80 -7.76 -1.32 -5.68
C ASP A 80 -6.48 -0.55 -5.41
N VAL A 81 -5.41 -1.28 -5.11
CA VAL A 81 -4.05 -0.74 -5.08
C VAL A 81 -3.59 -0.60 -6.53
N ASN A 82 -3.42 0.62 -7.01
CA ASN A 82 -3.15 0.89 -8.43
C ASN A 82 -1.67 0.87 -8.84
N SER A 83 -0.77 0.40 -7.96
CA SER A 83 0.67 0.40 -8.19
C SER A 83 1.31 -0.86 -7.61
N TYR A 84 2.46 -1.26 -8.16
CA TYR A 84 3.32 -2.25 -7.52
C TYR A 84 4.04 -1.64 -6.33
N ILE A 85 3.75 -2.14 -5.13
CA ILE A 85 4.33 -1.67 -3.87
C ILE A 85 5.02 -2.84 -3.16
N ASN A 86 6.25 -2.65 -2.73
CA ASN A 86 6.94 -3.58 -1.86
C ASN A 86 7.68 -2.83 -0.74
N CYS A 87 8.42 -3.56 0.09
CA CYS A 87 9.11 -2.99 1.25
C CYS A 87 10.18 -1.93 0.89
N ASN A 88 10.67 -1.89 -0.36
CA ASN A 88 11.65 -0.90 -0.82
C ASN A 88 11.00 0.34 -1.47
N THR A 89 9.69 0.32 -1.73
CA THR A 89 8.98 1.45 -2.35
C THR A 89 9.00 2.67 -1.43
N LYS A 90 9.27 3.85 -2.01
CA LYS A 90 9.30 5.17 -1.39
C LYS A 90 8.04 5.97 -1.71
N PHE A 91 7.77 7.04 -0.97
CA PHE A 91 6.58 7.90 -1.15
C PHE A 91 5.27 7.11 -1.13
N VAL A 92 5.07 6.33 -0.07
CA VAL A 92 3.95 5.39 0.06
C VAL A 92 3.00 5.87 1.14
N VAL A 93 1.69 5.84 0.85
CA VAL A 93 0.66 5.78 1.88
C VAL A 93 0.41 4.31 2.19
N TYR A 94 0.43 3.96 3.47
CA TYR A 94 0.27 2.60 3.97
C TYR A 94 -0.89 2.51 4.96
N LEU A 95 -1.42 1.30 5.09
CA LEU A 95 -2.47 0.91 6.02
C LEU A 95 -1.90 -0.12 6.99
N LEU A 96 -2.08 0.12 8.28
CA LEU A 96 -1.84 -0.87 9.33
C LEU A 96 -3.20 -1.35 9.83
N ASN A 97 -3.36 -2.67 9.93
CA ASN A 97 -4.57 -3.29 10.46
C ASN A 97 -4.20 -4.19 11.65
N CYS A 98 -5.00 -4.11 12.71
CA CYS A 98 -4.94 -5.04 13.83
C CYS A 98 -5.91 -6.20 13.59
N SER A 99 -5.39 -7.38 13.24
CA SER A 99 -6.23 -8.57 12.98
C SER A 99 -6.97 -9.16 14.19
N LYS A 100 -6.88 -8.51 15.37
CA LYS A 100 -7.64 -8.90 16.57
C LYS A 100 -8.95 -8.13 16.69
N CYS A 101 -8.95 -6.84 16.35
CA CYS A 101 -10.12 -5.96 16.50
C CYS A 101 -10.48 -5.21 15.20
N GLU A 102 -9.76 -5.47 14.12
CA GLU A 102 -9.91 -4.87 12.79
C GLU A 102 -9.80 -3.33 12.76
N ILE A 103 -9.24 -2.71 13.80
CA ILE A 103 -9.00 -1.27 13.80
C ILE A 103 -7.82 -0.93 12.88
N GLN A 104 -7.97 0.16 12.14
CA GLN A 104 -7.04 0.58 11.09
C GLN A 104 -6.35 1.91 11.40
N TYR A 105 -5.11 2.02 10.93
CA TYR A 105 -4.30 3.24 10.93
C TYR A 105 -3.78 3.53 9.52
N VAL A 106 -3.92 4.78 9.07
CA VAL A 106 -3.30 5.26 7.83
C VAL A 106 -2.08 6.11 8.20
N GLY A 107 -0.97 5.89 7.50
CA GLY A 107 0.19 6.76 7.59
C GLY A 107 0.90 6.90 6.24
N CYS A 108 1.80 7.86 6.12
CA CYS A 108 2.66 8.01 4.95
C CYS A 108 4.15 7.91 5.26
N ILE A 109 4.95 7.72 4.21
CA ILE A 109 6.41 7.70 4.31
C ILE A 109 7.08 8.18 3.02
N THR A 110 8.06 9.08 3.13
CA THR A 110 8.89 9.54 2.02
C THR A 110 10.05 8.58 1.74
N ARG A 111 10.70 8.04 2.77
CA ARG A 111 11.69 6.95 2.67
C ARG A 111 11.04 5.59 2.33
N SER A 112 11.83 4.53 2.27
CA SER A 112 11.30 3.20 1.93
C SER A 112 10.37 2.67 3.01
N LEU A 113 9.29 1.99 2.61
CA LEU A 113 8.28 1.40 3.49
C LEU A 113 8.90 0.58 4.64
N LYS A 114 9.91 -0.25 4.36
CA LYS A 114 10.59 -1.08 5.36
C LYS A 114 11.18 -0.30 6.53
N CYS A 115 11.62 0.95 6.32
CA CYS A 115 12.21 1.76 7.37
C CYS A 115 11.15 2.11 8.41
N ARG A 116 10.03 2.68 7.97
CA ARG A 116 8.92 3.06 8.86
C ARG A 116 8.29 1.85 9.54
N MET A 117 8.18 0.73 8.81
CA MET A 117 7.61 -0.49 9.37
C MET A 117 8.50 -1.11 10.44
N ARG A 118 9.83 -1.08 10.28
CA ARG A 118 10.76 -1.53 11.32
C ARG A 118 10.64 -0.69 12.60
N GLU A 119 10.48 0.62 12.46
CA GLU A 119 10.26 1.52 13.60
C GLU A 119 8.98 1.12 14.37
N HIS A 120 7.85 0.95 13.67
CA HIS A 120 6.60 0.47 14.28
C HIS A 120 6.76 -0.92 14.92
N ILE A 121 7.37 -1.88 14.23
CA ILE A 121 7.59 -3.24 14.73
C ILE A 121 8.41 -3.18 16.04
N ASN A 122 9.53 -2.45 16.04
CA ASN A 122 10.38 -2.32 17.22
C ASN A 122 9.62 -1.70 18.40
N GLN A 123 8.81 -0.67 18.15
CA GLN A 123 8.01 0.00 19.17
C GLN A 123 6.88 -0.87 19.72
N ILE A 124 6.33 -1.78 18.92
CA ILE A 124 5.32 -2.75 19.38
C ILE A 124 6.01 -3.80 20.24
N THR A 125 7.08 -4.40 19.72
CA THR A 125 7.81 -5.50 20.38
C THR A 125 8.47 -5.07 21.69
N SER A 126 8.89 -3.80 21.82
CA SER A 126 9.47 -3.30 23.07
C SER A 126 8.47 -3.25 24.24
N GLY A 127 7.16 -3.27 23.96
CA GLY A 127 6.12 -3.29 25.00
C GLY A 127 6.11 -2.08 25.93
N SER A 128 6.84 -1.01 25.60
CA SER A 128 6.89 0.21 26.39
C SER A 128 5.61 1.02 26.20
N GLU A 129 5.22 1.80 27.22
CA GLU A 129 4.16 2.81 27.10
C GLU A 129 4.61 3.89 26.09
N SER A 130 4.37 3.60 24.81
CA SER A 130 4.75 4.49 23.72
C SER A 130 3.77 5.65 23.63
N THR A 131 4.30 6.82 23.27
CA THR A 131 3.48 7.97 22.86
C THR A 131 2.78 7.70 21.53
N VAL A 132 3.29 6.74 20.74
CA VAL A 132 2.75 6.35 19.43
C VAL A 132 1.48 5.51 19.60
N VAL A 133 0.38 6.01 19.04
CA VAL A 133 -0.96 5.43 19.16
C VAL A 133 -1.01 3.97 18.70
N VAL A 134 -0.29 3.63 17.63
CA VAL A 134 -0.22 2.26 17.11
C VAL A 134 0.39 1.33 18.15
N SER A 135 1.58 1.63 18.68
CA SER A 135 2.25 0.77 19.67
C SER A 135 1.40 0.59 20.94
N ARG A 136 0.83 1.69 21.46
CA ARG A 136 -0.08 1.64 22.61
C ARG A 136 -1.28 0.72 22.36
N HIS A 137 -1.91 0.83 21.20
CA HIS A 137 -3.01 -0.05 20.84
C HIS A 137 -2.60 -1.53 20.83
N PHE A 138 -1.45 -1.87 20.27
CA PHE A 138 -0.99 -3.27 20.26
C PHE A 138 -0.63 -3.79 21.66
N LEU A 139 -0.14 -2.93 22.56
CA LEU A 139 0.06 -3.27 23.96
C LEU A 139 -1.27 -3.61 24.65
N GLU A 140 -2.27 -2.75 24.52
CA GLU A 140 -3.59 -2.90 25.15
C GLU A 140 -4.42 -4.04 24.52
N CYS A 141 -4.50 -4.08 23.20
CA CYS A 141 -5.31 -5.03 22.46
C CYS A 141 -4.65 -6.40 22.41
N GLY A 142 -3.35 -6.47 22.13
CA GLY A 142 -2.65 -7.70 21.77
C GLY A 142 -1.53 -8.11 22.72
N ARG A 143 -1.29 -7.39 23.83
CA ARG A 143 -0.08 -7.56 24.67
C ARG A 143 1.20 -7.55 23.83
N SER A 144 1.27 -6.62 22.88
CA SER A 144 2.39 -6.45 21.95
C SER A 144 2.65 -7.64 21.01
N ASP A 145 1.65 -8.49 20.76
CA ASP A 145 1.75 -9.56 19.77
C ASP A 145 1.82 -9.03 18.33
N ILE A 146 3.03 -9.06 17.77
CA ILE A 146 3.33 -8.57 16.42
C ILE A 146 2.65 -9.40 15.32
N THR A 147 2.24 -10.64 15.61
CA THR A 147 1.55 -11.50 14.62
C THR A 147 0.18 -10.92 14.23
N LYS A 148 -0.37 -10.06 15.08
CA LYS A 148 -1.64 -9.36 14.86
C LYS A 148 -1.52 -8.17 13.93
N LEU A 149 -0.31 -7.64 13.72
CA LEU A 149 -0.07 -6.52 12.82
C LEU A 149 -0.10 -6.99 11.36
N LYS A 150 -0.95 -6.34 10.55
CA LYS A 150 -0.96 -6.49 9.09
C LYS A 150 -0.59 -5.17 8.44
N ILE A 151 0.40 -5.20 7.56
CA ILE A 151 0.93 -4.03 6.86
C ILE A 151 0.56 -4.12 5.39
N GLN A 152 0.00 -3.05 4.83
CA GLN A 152 -0.29 -2.97 3.39
C GLN A 152 0.10 -1.60 2.83
N GLY A 153 0.75 -1.57 1.67
CA GLY A 153 0.92 -0.34 0.91
C GLY A 153 -0.32 -0.09 0.05
N ILE A 154 -0.97 1.05 0.22
CA ILE A 154 -2.26 1.33 -0.44
C ILE A 154 -2.11 2.29 -1.62
N GLU A 155 -1.12 3.19 -1.58
CA GLU A 155 -0.85 4.11 -2.67
C GLU A 155 0.63 4.47 -2.78
N LYS A 156 1.17 4.45 -3.99
CA LYS A 156 2.49 4.98 -4.31
C LYS A 156 2.33 6.34 -4.99
N ASN A 157 3.01 7.34 -4.48
CA ASN A 157 3.05 8.66 -5.09
C ASN A 157 4.29 8.80 -5.97
N GLU A 158 4.08 9.12 -7.24
CA GLU A 158 5.15 9.41 -8.19
C GLU A 158 5.20 10.90 -8.53
N PRO A 159 6.41 11.43 -8.82
CA PRO A 159 6.57 12.80 -9.26
C PRO A 159 5.77 13.05 -10.55
N SER A 160 5.13 14.22 -10.60
CA SER A 160 4.42 14.68 -11.80
C SER A 160 5.44 15.06 -12.88
N VAL A 161 5.10 14.77 -14.15
CA VAL A 161 5.89 15.20 -15.32
C VAL A 161 6.03 16.73 -15.36
N ARG A 162 5.02 17.46 -14.85
CA ARG A 162 5.01 18.94 -14.78
C ARG A 162 5.72 19.48 -13.53
N GLY A 163 6.39 18.63 -12.77
CA GLY A 163 6.93 18.98 -11.46
C GLY A 163 5.86 19.15 -10.38
N GLY A 164 6.27 19.63 -9.21
CA GLY A 164 5.43 19.83 -8.02
C GLY A 164 6.05 19.23 -6.76
N ASP A 165 5.58 19.68 -5.60
CA ASP A 165 6.01 19.13 -4.31
C ASP A 165 5.38 17.76 -4.06
N LEU A 166 6.18 16.71 -4.27
CA LEU A 166 5.77 15.31 -4.06
C LEU A 166 5.44 15.02 -2.59
N THR A 167 6.08 15.71 -1.66
CA THR A 167 5.84 15.54 -0.22
C THR A 167 4.50 16.15 0.17
N ALA A 168 4.20 17.36 -0.30
CA ALA A 168 2.88 17.96 -0.11
C ALA A 168 1.77 17.09 -0.72
N LYS A 169 2.01 16.52 -1.91
CA LYS A 169 1.08 15.56 -2.52
C LYS A 169 0.90 14.33 -1.63
N LEU A 170 1.97 13.75 -1.10
CA LEU A 170 1.91 12.59 -0.22
C LEU A 170 1.05 12.87 1.03
N PHE A 171 1.25 14.01 1.69
CA PHE A 171 0.46 14.40 2.87
C PHE A 171 -1.01 14.65 2.52
N HIS A 172 -1.29 15.24 1.36
CA HIS A 172 -2.67 15.37 0.89
C HIS A 172 -3.33 14.00 0.69
N ARG A 173 -2.60 13.03 0.11
CA ARG A 173 -3.11 11.67 -0.08
C ARG A 173 -3.28 10.91 1.23
N GLU A 174 -2.42 11.13 2.21
CA GLU A 174 -2.60 10.60 3.57
C GLU A 174 -3.91 11.11 4.20
N ALA A 175 -4.13 12.42 4.20
CA ALA A 175 -5.35 13.02 4.74
C ALA A 175 -6.61 12.51 4.01
N PHE A 176 -6.53 12.39 2.68
CA PHE A 176 -7.59 11.80 1.86
C PHE A 176 -7.93 10.37 2.32
N TRP A 177 -6.93 9.51 2.52
CA TRP A 177 -7.18 8.12 2.94
C TRP A 177 -7.64 8.00 4.38
N ILE A 178 -7.15 8.83 5.30
CA ILE A 178 -7.65 8.90 6.68
C ILE A 178 -9.16 9.18 6.69
N PHE A 179 -9.60 10.15 5.89
CA PHE A 179 -11.02 10.50 5.77
C PHE A 179 -11.82 9.41 5.06
N THR A 180 -11.32 8.93 3.92
CA THR A 180 -12.01 7.95 3.07
C THR A 180 -12.21 6.60 3.77
N LEU A 181 -11.22 6.14 4.54
CA LEU A 181 -11.27 4.87 5.25
C LEU A 181 -11.88 4.99 6.65
N GLY A 182 -12.10 6.22 7.14
CA GLY A 182 -12.66 6.46 8.47
C GLY A 182 -11.75 5.93 9.57
N THR A 183 -10.44 6.19 9.49
CA THR A 183 -9.46 5.66 10.47
C THR A 183 -9.21 6.59 11.65
N ARG A 184 -10.05 7.60 11.86
CA ARG A 184 -9.95 8.49 13.04
C ARG A 184 -10.57 7.87 14.28
N GLN A 185 -10.00 8.17 15.44
CA GLN A 185 -10.58 7.79 16.73
C GLN A 185 -12.01 8.32 16.90
N PRO A 186 -12.95 7.53 17.46
CA PRO A 186 -12.71 6.25 18.15
C PRO A 186 -12.74 4.99 17.25
N VAL A 187 -13.22 5.09 16.02
CA VAL A 187 -13.39 3.93 15.12
C VAL A 187 -12.10 3.48 14.44
N GLY A 188 -11.07 4.33 14.45
CA GLY A 188 -9.73 4.02 13.96
C GLY A 188 -8.62 4.55 14.87
N LEU A 189 -7.36 4.39 14.46
CA LEU A 189 -6.18 4.72 15.26
C LEU A 189 -5.58 6.11 15.00
N ASN A 190 -5.95 6.80 13.91
CA ASN A 190 -5.49 8.16 13.68
C ASN A 190 -6.13 9.11 14.71
N LEU A 191 -5.34 9.98 15.33
CA LEU A 191 -5.87 10.97 16.28
C LEU A 191 -6.81 11.95 15.56
N LYS A 192 -7.80 12.49 16.29
CA LYS A 192 -8.76 13.48 15.74
C LYS A 192 -8.09 14.71 15.14
N PHE A 193 -6.90 15.06 15.63
CA PHE A 193 -6.13 16.25 15.23
C PHE A 193 -4.82 15.95 14.50
N ASP A 194 -4.52 14.68 14.21
CA ASP A 194 -3.30 14.33 13.47
C ASP A 194 -3.46 14.65 11.98
N ILE A 195 -3.00 15.85 11.61
CA ILE A 195 -2.33 16.10 10.33
C ILE A 195 -0.85 16.34 10.67
N THR A 196 -0.24 15.47 11.48
CA THR A 196 1.19 15.54 11.74
C THR A 196 1.93 15.08 10.48
N CYS A 197 2.16 16.05 9.61
CA CYS A 197 3.15 15.98 8.53
C CYS A 197 4.46 15.49 9.15
N CYS A 198 4.95 14.35 8.66
CA CYS A 198 6.21 13.76 9.11
C CYS A 198 7.32 14.82 9.12
N VAL A 199 8.00 14.99 10.28
CA VAL A 199 9.31 15.66 10.40
C VAL A 199 10.38 14.58 10.43
#